data_AF-A0AAU6S9Y3-F1
#
_entry.id   AF-A0AAU6S9Y3-F1
#
_cell.length_a   1.000
_cell.length_b   1.000
_cell.length_c   1.000
_cell.angle_alpha   90.00
_cell.angle_beta   90.00
_cell.angle_gamma   90.00
#
_symmetry.space_group_name_H-M   'P 1'
#
loop_
_entity.id
_entity.type
_entity.pdbx_description
1 polymer ?
#
loop_
_entity_poly.entity_id
_entity_poly.type
_entity_poly.pdbx_seq_one_letter_code
_entity_poly.pdbx_strand_id
1 'polypeptide(L)'
;MGRRAMTRPQPASDRSGRFGGLASRGRLLRRRGQSAPSPAADVAATVLRLAVLLQAGVSPARAWQHLADAGDPSAALVVSSIDAGMPLPAAVAAAGPGAWPDVAAACQVALVVGAPLAECLRGLAVALRDAHEAADDVRVALAEPAGTARLMSWLPLVAVGLGAALGFDTFGTLFTNPLGLACLAGGAILMVVAQRWTSRLVRGAHASDDIPGLEAELIAIALTGGVSIDRARSVVRDARASRAARPPTAEGVGVGLAPAPRHADAAREAGSYDVDAVLALSRTAGVPAVELLRASASHERHRARIDGRLRVARLSSRLLLPLGVCTLPAFLLLGVAPMMLSVMSTMSVSL
;
A
#
# COMPACT_ATOMS: atom_id res chain seq x y z
N MET A 1 -40.42 61.55 46.42
CA MET A 1 -40.25 61.85 44.99
C MET A 1 -39.65 60.62 44.31
N GLY A 2 -40.11 60.03 43.22
CA GLY A 2 -41.18 60.33 42.28
C GLY A 2 -40.83 59.61 40.95
N ARG A 3 -41.78 58.79 40.45
CA ARG A 3 -42.04 58.52 39.01
C ARG A 3 -40.98 57.75 38.17
N ARG A 4 -41.29 56.51 37.76
CA ARG A 4 -41.88 56.14 36.45
C ARG A 4 -41.78 54.63 36.17
N ALA A 5 -42.87 54.09 35.65
CA ALA A 5 -43.04 52.72 35.16
C ALA A 5 -42.27 52.46 33.86
N MET A 6 -41.87 51.21 33.62
CA MET A 6 -41.83 50.67 32.27
C MET A 6 -41.94 49.14 32.27
N THR A 7 -43.10 48.71 31.77
CA THR A 7 -43.50 47.41 31.28
C THR A 7 -42.38 46.66 30.56
N ARG A 8 -42.10 45.42 30.99
CA ARG A 8 -41.30 44.46 30.22
C ARG A 8 -42.23 43.43 29.57
N PRO A 9 -42.15 43.22 28.25
CA PRO A 9 -43.00 42.26 27.55
C PRO A 9 -42.47 40.83 27.75
N GLN A 10 -43.43 39.92 27.85
CA GLN A 10 -43.27 38.48 27.88
C GLN A 10 -43.14 37.95 26.44
N PRO A 11 -42.14 37.12 26.11
CA PRO A 11 -42.19 36.34 24.89
C PRO A 11 -42.60 34.90 25.18
N ALA A 12 -43.81 34.60 24.70
CA ALA A 12 -44.24 33.41 23.99
C ALA A 12 -43.54 32.07 24.27
N SER A 13 -44.37 31.17 24.81
CA SER A 13 -44.29 29.72 24.67
C SER A 13 -44.06 29.26 23.22
N ASP A 14 -43.11 28.33 23.12
CA ASP A 14 -43.28 27.02 22.48
C ASP A 14 -43.90 26.96 21.08
N ARG A 15 -43.03 26.79 20.07
CA ARG A 15 -43.24 25.94 18.88
C ARG A 15 -41.95 25.90 18.05
N SER A 16 -41.07 24.95 18.36
CA SER A 16 -40.03 24.51 17.41
C SER A 16 -39.71 23.03 17.58
N GLY A 17 -40.77 22.22 17.56
CA GLY A 17 -40.63 20.80 17.26
C GLY A 17 -40.18 20.57 15.81
N ARG A 18 -39.30 19.59 15.63
CA ARG A 18 -38.99 18.87 14.37
C ARG A 18 -38.23 19.62 13.27
N PHE A 19 -36.91 19.79 13.44
CA PHE A 19 -35.96 19.72 12.29
C PHE A 19 -34.59 19.09 12.65
N GLY A 20 -34.55 18.20 13.65
CA GLY A 20 -33.30 17.54 14.10
C GLY A 20 -32.95 16.18 13.46
N GLY A 21 -33.73 15.68 12.50
CA GLY A 21 -33.71 14.26 12.13
C GLY A 21 -32.96 13.86 10.84
N LEU A 22 -32.54 14.80 9.99
CA LEU A 22 -32.06 14.45 8.63
C LEU A 22 -30.56 14.68 8.40
N ALA A 23 -29.86 15.40 9.28
CA ALA A 23 -28.41 15.65 9.16
C ALA A 23 -27.52 14.51 9.73
N SER A 24 -28.11 13.50 10.37
CA SER A 24 -27.40 12.36 10.96
C SER A 24 -27.35 11.12 10.04
N ARG A 25 -28.31 10.97 9.13
CA ARG A 25 -28.34 9.84 8.16
C ARG A 25 -27.36 9.99 7.00
N GLY A 26 -26.98 11.21 6.62
CA GLY A 26 -25.98 11.44 5.57
C GLY A 26 -24.53 11.09 5.97
N ARG A 27 -24.24 11.03 7.29
CA ARG A 27 -22.90 10.71 7.80
C ARG A 27 -22.61 9.21 7.89
N LEU A 28 -23.65 8.38 8.02
CA LEU A 28 -23.48 6.92 8.17
C LEU A 28 -23.31 6.20 6.82
N LEU A 29 -23.83 6.76 5.73
CA LEU A 29 -23.64 6.19 4.38
C LEU A 29 -22.31 6.63 3.75
N ARG A 30 -21.69 7.72 4.21
CA ARG A 30 -20.38 8.19 3.72
C ARG A 30 -19.18 7.43 4.33
N ARG A 31 -19.41 6.64 5.38
CA ARG A 31 -18.35 5.83 6.05
C ARG A 31 -18.14 4.45 5.41
N ARG A 32 -19.03 4.01 4.52
CA ARG A 32 -18.95 2.70 3.85
C ARG A 32 -18.00 2.66 2.65
N GLY A 33 -17.40 3.80 2.28
CA GLY A 33 -16.39 3.92 1.21
C GLY A 33 -14.99 4.28 1.71
N GLN A 34 -14.76 4.43 3.02
CA GLN A 34 -13.41 4.56 3.56
C GLN A 34 -12.84 3.15 3.69
N SER A 35 -12.14 2.71 2.64
CA SER A 35 -11.13 1.67 2.75
C SER A 35 -10.35 1.90 4.04
N ALA A 36 -10.19 0.85 4.88
CA ALA A 36 -9.37 0.94 6.09
C ALA A 36 -8.03 1.60 5.71
N PRO A 37 -7.54 2.59 6.49
CA PRO A 37 -6.26 3.22 6.20
C PRO A 37 -5.19 2.14 6.05
N SER A 38 -4.35 2.29 5.03
CA SER A 38 -3.28 1.32 4.80
C SER A 38 -2.35 1.35 6.03
N PRO A 39 -1.85 0.21 6.53
CA PRO A 39 -1.10 0.15 7.79
C PRO A 39 0.11 1.10 7.82
N ALA A 40 0.69 1.43 6.66
CA ALA A 40 1.82 2.33 6.58
C ALA A 40 1.43 3.84 6.49
N ALA A 41 0.19 4.19 6.12
CA ALA A 41 -0.35 5.55 6.27
C ALA A 41 -0.55 5.90 7.75
N ASP A 42 -0.87 4.89 8.57
CA ASP A 42 -0.92 5.02 10.02
C ASP A 42 0.49 5.29 10.58
N VAL A 43 1.54 4.64 10.06
CA VAL A 43 2.95 4.90 10.46
C VAL A 43 3.34 6.36 10.23
N ALA A 44 3.11 6.90 9.03
CA ALA A 44 3.45 8.29 8.72
C ALA A 44 2.77 9.30 9.67
N ALA A 45 1.49 9.04 10.02
CA ALA A 45 0.74 9.88 10.93
C ALA A 45 1.26 9.79 12.38
N THR A 46 1.59 8.60 12.86
CA THR A 46 2.18 8.38 14.19
C THR A 46 3.55 9.03 14.30
N VAL A 47 4.42 8.84 13.30
CA VAL A 47 5.76 9.45 13.24
C VAL A 47 5.68 10.98 13.20
N LEU A 48 4.74 11.56 12.43
CA LEU A 48 4.55 13.01 12.41
C LEU A 48 4.10 13.55 13.77
N ARG A 49 3.15 12.89 14.44
CA ARG A 49 2.69 13.28 15.79
C ARG A 49 3.84 13.19 16.80
N LEU A 50 4.66 12.15 16.72
CA LEU A 50 5.88 12.01 17.53
C LEU A 50 6.85 13.17 17.29
N ALA A 51 7.13 13.50 16.02
CA ALA A 51 8.00 14.62 15.66
C ALA A 51 7.48 15.97 16.19
N VAL A 52 6.15 16.18 16.20
CA VAL A 52 5.52 17.37 16.80
C VAL A 52 5.75 17.43 18.30
N LEU A 53 5.55 16.31 19.02
CA LEU A 53 5.76 16.27 20.47
C LEU A 53 7.23 16.52 20.84
N LEU A 54 8.18 15.91 20.12
CA LEU A 54 9.61 16.14 20.33
C LEU A 54 10.00 17.59 20.04
N GLN A 55 9.44 18.21 18.99
CA GLN A 55 9.67 19.62 18.67
C GLN A 55 9.17 20.56 19.79
N ALA A 56 8.12 20.15 20.50
CA ALA A 56 7.60 20.87 21.67
C ALA A 56 8.44 20.65 22.94
N GLY A 57 9.56 19.92 22.86
CA GLY A 57 10.46 19.65 23.99
C GLY A 57 10.06 18.45 24.85
N VAL A 58 9.08 17.64 24.41
CA VAL A 58 8.72 16.42 25.12
C VAL A 58 9.84 15.38 24.93
N SER A 59 10.30 14.75 26.02
CA SER A 59 11.30 13.68 25.95
C SER A 59 10.79 12.48 25.12
N PRO A 60 11.65 11.73 24.40
CA PRO A 60 11.22 10.61 23.56
C PRO A 60 10.34 9.57 24.25
N ALA A 61 10.70 9.13 25.46
CA ALA A 61 9.91 8.16 26.22
C ALA A 61 8.48 8.67 26.52
N ARG A 62 8.35 9.92 27.00
CA ARG A 62 7.03 10.53 27.23
C ARG A 62 6.24 10.80 25.96
N ALA A 63 6.92 11.13 24.86
CA ALA A 63 6.24 11.37 23.60
C ALA A 63 5.56 10.09 23.10
N TRP A 64 6.20 8.93 23.25
CA TRP A 64 5.58 7.63 22.98
C TRP A 64 4.43 7.30 23.95
N GLN A 65 4.58 7.57 25.23
CA GLN A 65 3.51 7.40 26.22
C GLN A 65 2.28 8.23 25.89
N HIS A 66 2.44 9.52 25.55
CA HIS A 66 1.32 10.37 25.14
C HIS A 66 0.59 9.86 23.89
N LEU A 67 1.30 9.26 22.93
CA LEU A 67 0.66 8.65 21.77
C LEU A 67 -0.07 7.35 22.15
N ALA A 68 0.50 6.52 23.02
CA ALA A 68 -0.13 5.31 23.52
C ALA A 68 -1.42 5.64 24.32
N ASP A 69 -1.36 6.63 25.21
CA ASP A 69 -2.51 7.12 25.99
C ASP A 69 -3.61 7.69 25.07
N ALA A 70 -3.24 8.29 23.95
CA ALA A 70 -4.16 8.75 22.92
C ALA A 70 -4.75 7.62 22.05
N GLY A 71 -4.39 6.35 22.33
CA GLY A 71 -4.93 5.16 21.67
C GLY A 71 -4.16 4.73 20.42
N ASP A 72 -2.92 5.18 20.21
CA ASP A 72 -2.09 4.74 19.09
C ASP A 72 -1.52 3.33 19.35
N PRO A 73 -1.92 2.30 18.57
CA PRO A 73 -1.56 0.92 18.86
C PRO A 73 -0.07 0.65 18.66
N SER A 74 0.57 1.33 17.70
CA SER A 74 2.01 1.16 17.46
C SER A 74 2.81 1.81 18.58
N ALA A 75 2.37 2.96 19.07
CA ALA A 75 2.99 3.59 20.24
C ALA A 75 2.89 2.72 21.50
N ALA A 76 1.75 2.07 21.73
CA ALA A 76 1.59 1.15 22.86
C ALA A 76 2.56 -0.04 22.79
N LEU A 77 2.77 -0.60 21.59
CA LEU A 77 3.77 -1.66 21.37
C LEU A 77 5.20 -1.16 21.64
N VAL A 78 5.54 0.04 21.19
CA VAL A 78 6.86 0.64 21.46
C VAL A 78 7.07 0.86 22.95
N VAL A 79 6.10 1.44 23.66
CA VAL A 79 6.17 1.67 25.12
C VAL A 79 6.37 0.34 25.85
N SER A 80 5.54 -0.66 25.58
CA SER A 80 5.66 -1.98 26.22
C SER A 80 7.02 -2.67 25.96
N SER A 81 7.58 -2.49 24.77
CA SER A 81 8.89 -3.03 24.41
C SER A 81 10.03 -2.31 25.15
N ILE A 82 9.94 -0.99 25.29
CA ILE A 82 10.91 -0.18 26.05
C ILE A 82 10.85 -0.53 27.54
N ASP A 83 9.65 -0.69 28.09
CA ASP A 83 9.44 -1.10 29.49
C ASP A 83 10.01 -2.50 29.76
N ALA A 84 10.02 -3.37 28.75
CA ALA A 84 10.71 -4.67 28.78
C ALA A 84 12.24 -4.59 28.61
N GLY A 85 12.82 -3.40 28.54
CA GLY A 85 14.27 -3.16 28.42
C GLY A 85 14.80 -3.18 26.98
N MET A 86 13.92 -3.21 25.97
CA MET A 86 14.36 -3.14 24.57
C MET A 86 14.85 -1.73 24.22
N PRO A 87 16.01 -1.58 23.55
CA PRO A 87 16.47 -0.27 23.11
C PRO A 87 15.51 0.36 22.10
N LEU A 88 15.34 1.69 22.17
CA LEU A 88 14.35 2.44 21.40
C LEU A 88 14.33 2.10 19.89
N PRO A 89 15.47 2.06 19.15
CA PRO A 89 15.42 1.68 17.73
C PRO A 89 14.87 0.27 17.47
N ALA A 90 15.20 -0.70 18.32
CA ALA A 90 14.68 -2.06 18.18
C ALA A 90 13.18 -2.12 18.50
N ALA A 91 12.74 -1.40 19.54
CA ALA A 91 11.32 -1.28 19.89
C ALA A 91 10.50 -0.65 18.76
N VAL A 92 11.03 0.42 18.13
CA VAL A 92 10.41 1.06 16.96
C VAL A 92 10.35 0.10 15.76
N ALA A 93 11.39 -0.68 15.51
CA ALA A 93 11.39 -1.65 14.41
C ALA A 93 10.32 -2.73 14.60
N ALA A 94 10.06 -3.11 15.85
CA ALA A 94 9.07 -4.13 16.24
C ALA A 94 7.64 -3.59 16.38
N ALA A 95 7.41 -2.29 16.18
CA ALA A 95 6.12 -1.65 16.41
C ALA A 95 5.01 -2.10 15.45
N GLY A 96 5.35 -2.73 14.32
CA GLY A 96 4.38 -3.29 13.39
C GLY A 96 4.94 -3.61 12.00
N PRO A 97 4.09 -4.03 11.05
CA PRO A 97 4.47 -4.24 9.66
C PRO A 97 4.70 -2.92 8.91
N GLY A 98 5.26 -2.99 7.70
CA GLY A 98 5.46 -1.83 6.83
C GLY A 98 6.75 -1.08 7.13
N ALA A 99 6.69 0.25 7.24
CA ALA A 99 7.86 1.12 7.21
C ALA A 99 8.52 1.37 8.58
N TRP A 100 8.05 0.75 9.65
CA TRP A 100 8.67 0.80 10.99
C TRP A 100 10.17 0.49 11.03
N PRO A 101 10.71 -0.50 10.30
CA PRO A 101 12.16 -0.68 10.19
C PRO A 101 12.91 0.52 9.61
N ASP A 102 12.31 1.30 8.70
CA ASP A 102 12.93 2.52 8.17
C ASP A 102 12.95 3.64 9.21
N VAL A 103 11.87 3.77 9.97
CA VAL A 103 11.79 4.68 11.12
C VAL A 103 12.83 4.32 12.17
N ALA A 104 12.99 3.03 12.45
CA ALA A 104 14.02 2.54 13.37
C ALA A 104 15.43 2.85 12.89
N ALA A 105 15.72 2.64 11.60
CA ALA A 105 17.02 2.98 11.02
C ALA A 105 17.31 4.49 11.13
N ALA A 106 16.33 5.35 10.83
CA ALA A 106 16.46 6.81 10.99
C ALA A 106 16.67 7.21 12.45
N CYS A 107 15.91 6.63 13.39
CA CYS A 107 16.11 6.81 14.82
C CYS A 107 17.52 6.38 15.26
N GLN A 108 17.99 5.22 14.80
CA GLN A 108 19.32 4.69 15.13
C GLN A 108 20.40 5.64 14.65
N VAL A 109 20.35 6.06 13.38
CA VAL A 109 21.32 7.02 12.81
C VAL A 109 21.30 8.32 13.62
N ALA A 110 20.12 8.92 13.84
CA ALA A 110 20.00 10.17 14.56
C ALA A 110 20.52 10.09 15.99
N LEU A 111 20.23 9.01 16.72
CA LEU A 111 20.71 8.81 18.09
C LEU A 111 22.23 8.57 18.15
N VAL A 112 22.79 7.83 17.19
CA VAL A 112 24.24 7.53 17.14
C VAL A 112 25.07 8.77 16.83
N VAL A 113 24.58 9.65 15.95
CA VAL A 113 25.30 10.88 15.56
C VAL A 113 24.87 12.11 16.35
N GLY A 114 23.84 12.02 17.19
CA GLY A 114 23.30 13.16 17.94
C GLY A 114 22.54 14.17 17.07
N ALA A 115 21.96 13.74 15.95
CA ALA A 115 21.17 14.60 15.07
C ALA A 115 19.82 14.99 15.71
N PRO A 116 19.23 16.15 15.34
CA PRO A 116 17.95 16.60 15.88
C PRO A 116 16.82 15.66 15.48
N LEU A 117 16.46 14.73 16.37
CA LEU A 117 15.52 13.64 16.10
C LEU A 117 14.14 14.13 15.63
N ALA A 118 13.65 15.24 16.16
CA ALA A 118 12.37 15.83 15.76
C ALA A 118 12.35 16.21 14.27
N GLU A 119 13.42 16.83 13.75
CA GLU A 119 13.53 17.22 12.35
C GLU A 119 13.69 15.98 11.45
N CYS A 120 14.49 15.01 11.89
CA CYS A 120 14.69 13.75 11.17
C CYS A 120 13.39 12.96 10.99
N LEU A 121 12.61 12.83 12.06
CA LEU A 121 11.31 12.15 12.04
C LEU A 121 10.27 12.92 11.22
N ARG A 122 10.31 14.26 11.21
CA ARG A 122 9.44 15.07 10.37
C ARG A 122 9.76 14.87 8.88
N GLY A 123 11.04 14.90 8.51
CA GLY A 123 11.49 14.59 7.14
C GLY A 123 11.08 13.19 6.70
N LEU A 124 11.25 12.19 7.58
CA LEU A 124 10.83 10.82 7.30
C LEU A 124 9.31 10.68 7.19
N ALA A 125 8.53 11.37 8.03
CA ALA A 125 7.07 11.36 7.92
C ALA A 125 6.59 11.90 6.57
N VAL A 126 7.24 12.92 6.03
CA VAL A 126 6.98 13.43 4.67
C VAL A 126 7.35 12.38 3.62
N ALA A 127 8.53 11.77 3.72
CA ALA A 127 8.96 10.72 2.79
C ALA A 127 8.03 9.51 2.77
N LEU A 128 7.58 9.07 3.95
CA LEU A 128 6.58 8.01 4.10
C LEU A 128 5.28 8.43 3.44
N ARG A 129 4.77 9.64 3.71
CA ARG A 129 3.52 10.11 3.12
C ARG A 129 3.59 10.18 1.60
N ASP A 130 4.69 10.67 1.03
CA ASP A 130 4.89 10.70 -0.42
C ASP A 130 4.86 9.29 -1.02
N ALA A 131 5.49 8.32 -0.36
CA ALA A 131 5.46 6.92 -0.78
C ALA A 131 4.05 6.31 -0.71
N HIS A 132 3.27 6.65 0.33
CA HIS A 132 1.87 6.25 0.46
C HIS A 132 0.99 6.83 -0.64
N GLU A 133 1.09 8.14 -0.88
CA GLU A 133 0.32 8.82 -1.91
C GLU A 133 0.65 8.25 -3.30
N ALA A 134 1.92 7.91 -3.56
CA ALA A 134 2.30 7.22 -4.79
C ALA A 134 1.69 5.82 -4.90
N ALA A 135 1.67 5.04 -3.81
CA ALA A 135 1.06 3.70 -3.78
C ALA A 135 -0.48 3.76 -3.94
N ASP A 136 -1.11 4.75 -3.33
CA ASP A 136 -2.56 4.98 -3.43
C ASP A 136 -2.95 5.44 -4.84
N ASP A 137 -2.19 6.35 -5.45
CA ASP A 137 -2.36 6.74 -6.86
C ASP A 137 -2.36 5.51 -7.79
N VAL A 138 -1.41 4.59 -7.56
CA VAL A 138 -1.30 3.34 -8.32
C VAL A 138 -2.51 2.44 -8.08
N ARG A 139 -2.94 2.28 -6.83
CA ARG A 139 -4.09 1.44 -6.45
C ARG A 139 -5.39 1.97 -7.05
N VAL A 140 -5.61 3.28 -6.97
CA VAL A 140 -6.79 3.95 -7.53
C VAL A 140 -6.81 3.77 -9.06
N ALA A 141 -5.68 4.01 -9.73
CA ALA A 141 -5.60 3.88 -11.18
C ALA A 141 -5.74 2.42 -11.67
N LEU A 142 -5.36 1.42 -10.86
CA LEU A 142 -5.55 -0.01 -11.16
C LEU A 142 -6.95 -0.54 -10.85
N ALA A 143 -7.74 0.16 -10.02
CA ALA A 143 -9.07 -0.29 -9.62
C ALA A 143 -10.03 -0.42 -10.81
N GLU A 144 -9.94 0.49 -11.78
CA GLU A 144 -10.77 0.49 -12.98
C GLU A 144 -10.45 -0.70 -13.93
N PRO A 145 -9.20 -0.92 -14.35
CA PRO A 145 -8.83 -2.11 -15.14
C PRO A 145 -9.06 -3.43 -14.42
N ALA A 146 -8.77 -3.50 -13.13
CA ALA A 146 -8.94 -4.74 -12.36
C ALA A 146 -10.42 -5.06 -12.11
N GLY A 147 -11.27 -4.04 -11.95
CA GLY A 147 -12.71 -4.20 -11.77
C GLY A 147 -13.37 -4.85 -12.99
N THR A 148 -13.08 -4.35 -14.20
CA THR A 148 -13.62 -4.91 -15.45
C THR A 148 -13.10 -6.32 -15.71
N ALA A 149 -11.81 -6.55 -15.46
CA ALA A 149 -11.21 -7.88 -15.54
C ALA A 149 -11.91 -8.89 -14.61
N ARG A 150 -12.21 -8.49 -13.37
CA ARG A 150 -12.90 -9.34 -12.40
C ARG A 150 -14.34 -9.63 -12.82
N LEU A 151 -15.05 -8.64 -13.35
CA LEU A 151 -16.42 -8.80 -13.86
C LEU A 151 -16.45 -9.79 -15.05
N MET A 152 -15.54 -9.60 -16.02
CA MET A 152 -15.41 -10.50 -17.17
C MET A 152 -14.99 -11.91 -16.77
N SER A 153 -14.16 -12.06 -15.72
CA SER A 153 -13.78 -13.37 -15.21
C SER A 153 -14.93 -14.16 -14.59
N TRP A 154 -16.08 -13.53 -14.28
CA TRP A 154 -17.29 -14.23 -13.85
C TRP A 154 -18.17 -14.71 -15.02
N LEU A 155 -17.92 -14.23 -16.25
CA LEU A 155 -18.72 -14.56 -17.43
C LEU A 155 -18.82 -16.08 -17.69
N PRO A 156 -17.73 -16.89 -17.58
CA PRO A 156 -17.82 -18.34 -17.78
C PRO A 156 -18.70 -19.04 -16.73
N LEU A 157 -18.69 -18.56 -15.47
CA LEU A 157 -19.56 -19.06 -14.41
C LEU A 157 -21.03 -18.73 -14.70
N VAL A 158 -21.30 -17.51 -15.18
CA VAL A 158 -22.63 -17.10 -15.62
C VAL A 158 -23.09 -17.96 -16.81
N ALA A 159 -22.21 -18.27 -17.76
CA ALA A 159 -22.51 -19.12 -18.91
C ALA A 159 -22.94 -20.53 -18.50
N VAL A 160 -22.22 -21.15 -17.56
CA VAL A 160 -22.59 -22.46 -16.98
C VAL A 160 -23.94 -22.39 -16.28
N GLY A 161 -24.18 -21.34 -15.49
CA GLY A 161 -25.47 -21.12 -14.82
C GLY A 161 -26.64 -20.92 -15.81
N LEU A 162 -26.42 -20.20 -16.90
CA LEU A 162 -27.43 -19.97 -17.93
C LEU A 162 -27.73 -21.25 -18.73
N GLY A 163 -26.71 -22.04 -19.07
CA GLY A 163 -26.86 -23.35 -19.73
C GLY A 163 -27.70 -24.32 -18.90
N ALA A 164 -27.50 -24.31 -17.58
CA ALA A 164 -28.34 -25.08 -16.65
C ALA A 164 -29.79 -24.57 -16.60
N ALA A 165 -30.00 -23.26 -16.55
CA ALA A 165 -31.33 -22.66 -16.49
C ALA A 165 -32.17 -22.90 -17.77
N LEU A 166 -31.51 -23.02 -18.93
CA LEU A 166 -32.14 -23.35 -20.21
C LEU A 166 -32.55 -24.83 -20.33
N GLY A 167 -32.28 -25.65 -19.32
CA GLY A 167 -32.73 -27.05 -19.27
C GLY A 167 -31.88 -28.02 -20.10
N PHE A 168 -30.71 -27.59 -20.60
CA PHE A 168 -29.71 -28.53 -21.10
C PHE A 168 -29.22 -29.38 -19.93
N ASP A 169 -29.13 -30.71 -20.10
CA ASP A 169 -28.49 -31.62 -19.13
C ASP A 169 -26.96 -31.45 -19.14
N THR A 170 -26.53 -30.20 -18.98
CA THR A 170 -25.16 -29.74 -18.99
C THR A 170 -24.43 -30.39 -17.84
N PHE A 171 -25.05 -30.48 -16.66
CA PHE A 171 -24.44 -31.16 -15.51
C PHE A 171 -24.33 -32.67 -15.74
N GLY A 172 -25.35 -33.34 -16.29
CA GLY A 172 -25.26 -34.75 -16.65
C GLY A 172 -24.14 -35.01 -17.64
N THR A 173 -24.15 -34.34 -18.80
CA THR A 173 -23.11 -34.52 -19.83
C THR A 173 -21.71 -34.11 -19.39
N LEU A 174 -21.56 -33.06 -18.58
CA LEU A 174 -20.25 -32.58 -18.11
C LEU A 174 -19.62 -33.52 -17.08
N PHE A 175 -20.42 -34.19 -16.25
CA PHE A 175 -19.93 -35.10 -15.21
C PHE A 175 -19.94 -36.58 -15.59
N THR A 176 -20.75 -37.01 -16.57
CA THR A 176 -20.84 -38.42 -16.99
C THR A 176 -20.11 -38.75 -18.29
N ASN A 177 -19.86 -37.77 -19.18
CA ASN A 177 -19.14 -38.00 -20.44
C ASN A 177 -17.64 -37.68 -20.26
N PRO A 178 -16.70 -38.57 -20.66
CA PRO A 178 -15.27 -38.28 -20.61
C PRO A 178 -14.86 -37.02 -21.39
N LEU A 179 -15.55 -36.70 -22.50
CA LEU A 179 -15.33 -35.44 -23.23
C LEU A 179 -15.81 -34.21 -22.44
N GLY A 180 -16.89 -34.34 -21.66
CA GLY A 180 -17.40 -33.30 -20.78
C GLY A 180 -16.44 -32.99 -19.64
N LEU A 181 -15.90 -34.04 -18.99
CA LEU A 181 -14.87 -33.90 -17.95
C LEU A 181 -13.59 -33.26 -18.49
N ALA A 182 -13.16 -33.62 -19.70
CA ALA A 182 -12.01 -32.99 -20.35
C ALA A 182 -12.23 -31.48 -20.61
N CYS A 183 -13.43 -31.10 -21.06
CA CYS A 183 -13.80 -29.68 -21.24
C CYS A 183 -13.85 -28.91 -19.92
N LEU A 184 -14.42 -29.51 -18.87
CA LEU A 184 -14.47 -28.94 -17.52
C LEU A 184 -13.05 -28.72 -16.94
N ALA A 185 -12.21 -29.75 -17.01
CA ALA A 185 -10.83 -29.67 -16.55
C ALA A 185 -10.04 -28.62 -17.33
N GLY A 186 -10.16 -28.59 -18.66
CA GLY A 186 -9.50 -27.61 -19.52
C GLY A 186 -9.94 -26.17 -19.20
N GLY A 187 -11.25 -25.93 -19.07
CA GLY A 187 -11.80 -24.63 -18.69
C GLY A 187 -11.36 -24.18 -17.30
N ALA A 188 -11.38 -25.08 -16.31
CA ALA A 188 -10.92 -24.79 -14.95
C ALA A 188 -9.42 -24.45 -14.91
N ILE A 189 -8.58 -25.20 -15.64
CA ILE A 189 -7.15 -24.92 -15.77
C ILE A 189 -6.92 -23.54 -16.39
N LEU A 190 -7.58 -23.22 -17.50
CA LEU A 190 -7.47 -21.89 -18.13
C LEU A 190 -7.89 -20.77 -17.17
N MET A 191 -8.94 -20.99 -16.38
CA MET A 191 -9.43 -20.02 -15.40
C MET A 191 -8.40 -19.77 -14.29
N VAL A 192 -7.81 -20.85 -13.74
CA VAL A 192 -6.75 -20.77 -12.73
C VAL A 192 -5.51 -20.08 -13.30
N VAL A 193 -5.14 -20.37 -14.56
CA VAL A 193 -4.03 -19.71 -15.25
C VAL A 193 -4.30 -18.23 -15.42
N ALA A 194 -5.50 -17.83 -15.88
CA ALA A 194 -5.90 -16.44 -16.05
C ALA A 194 -5.84 -15.67 -14.72
N GLN A 195 -6.39 -16.25 -13.64
CA GLN A 195 -6.39 -15.64 -12.32
C GLN A 195 -4.97 -15.51 -11.75
N ARG A 196 -4.13 -16.54 -11.92
CA ARG A 196 -2.73 -16.49 -11.46
C ARG A 196 -1.90 -15.51 -12.27
N TRP A 197 -2.12 -15.41 -13.57
CA TRP A 197 -1.43 -14.44 -14.42
C TRP A 197 -1.81 -13.02 -14.04
N THR A 198 -3.11 -12.71 -13.94
CA THR A 198 -3.61 -11.40 -13.50
C THR A 198 -3.09 -11.03 -12.11
N SER A 199 -3.14 -11.96 -11.15
CA SER A 199 -2.61 -11.75 -9.80
C SER A 199 -1.09 -11.57 -9.77
N ARG A 200 -0.36 -12.18 -10.71
CA ARG A 200 1.09 -11.97 -10.85
C ARG A 200 1.40 -10.60 -11.46
N LEU A 201 0.66 -10.16 -12.47
CA LEU A 201 0.81 -8.83 -13.07
C LEU A 201 0.55 -7.74 -12.03
N VAL A 202 -0.52 -7.87 -11.24
CA VAL A 202 -0.86 -6.90 -10.18
C VAL A 202 0.17 -6.93 -9.04
N ARG A 203 0.59 -8.10 -8.57
CA ARG A 203 1.64 -8.20 -7.53
C ARG A 203 2.99 -7.63 -7.99
N GLY A 204 3.38 -7.85 -9.24
CA GLY A 204 4.61 -7.27 -9.80
C GLY A 204 4.56 -5.75 -9.98
N ALA A 205 3.37 -5.14 -9.93
CA ALA A 205 3.22 -3.69 -9.99
C ALA A 205 3.52 -3.02 -8.64
N HIS A 206 3.31 -3.72 -7.53
CA HIS A 206 3.68 -3.23 -6.20
C HIS A 206 5.21 -3.34 -6.08
N ALA A 207 5.87 -2.18 -6.00
CA ALA A 207 7.33 -2.12 -5.81
C ALA A 207 7.71 -2.63 -4.41
N SER A 208 8.97 -3.02 -4.26
CA SER A 208 9.65 -3.40 -3.02
C SER A 208 9.35 -2.41 -1.87
N ASP A 209 9.32 -2.93 -0.65
CA ASP A 209 9.03 -2.21 0.62
C ASP A 209 10.04 -1.10 0.99
N ASP A 210 10.90 -0.67 0.07
CA ASP A 210 11.93 0.33 0.33
C ASP A 210 11.46 1.73 -0.09
N ILE A 211 11.65 2.69 0.81
CA ILE A 211 11.32 4.10 0.56
C ILE A 211 12.35 4.66 -0.45
N PRO A 212 11.92 5.17 -1.62
CA PRO A 212 12.84 5.81 -2.57
C PRO A 212 13.59 6.98 -1.92
N GLY A 213 14.90 7.09 -2.16
CA GLY A 213 15.75 8.14 -1.59
C GLY A 213 16.13 7.95 -0.13
N LEU A 214 15.77 6.83 0.52
CA LEU A 214 16.00 6.64 1.95
C LEU A 214 17.48 6.69 2.33
N GLU A 215 18.37 6.13 1.51
CA GLU A 215 19.80 6.16 1.81
C GLU A 215 20.35 7.60 1.82
N ALA A 216 20.01 8.38 0.80
CA ALA A 216 20.36 9.80 0.73
C ALA A 216 19.77 10.57 1.93
N GLU A 217 18.53 10.28 2.32
CA GLU A 217 17.87 10.88 3.49
C GLU A 217 18.60 10.52 4.81
N LEU A 218 18.97 9.25 5.01
CA LEU A 218 19.71 8.80 6.19
C LEU A 218 21.11 9.42 6.28
N ILE A 219 21.81 9.57 5.14
CA ILE A 219 23.11 10.24 5.10
C ILE A 219 22.94 11.74 5.37
N ALA A 220 21.89 12.38 4.85
CA ALA A 220 21.57 13.78 5.17
C ALA A 220 21.29 13.96 6.67
N ILE A 221 20.55 13.02 7.30
CA ILE A 221 20.32 12.99 8.74
C ILE A 221 21.65 12.88 9.49
N ALA A 222 22.51 11.94 9.11
CA ALA A 222 23.82 11.75 9.75
C ALA A 222 24.68 13.02 9.66
N LEU A 223 24.81 13.61 8.47
CA LEU A 223 25.57 14.85 8.25
C LEU A 223 24.99 16.06 9.01
N THR A 224 23.68 16.09 9.25
CA THR A 224 23.04 17.13 10.10
C THR A 224 23.52 17.03 11.56
N GLY A 225 23.91 15.84 12.02
CA GLY A 225 24.60 15.64 13.30
C GLY A 225 26.06 16.13 13.33
N GLY A 226 26.58 16.66 12.21
CA GLY A 226 27.93 17.24 12.13
C GLY A 226 29.06 16.23 11.96
N VAL A 227 28.77 14.96 11.68
CA VAL A 227 29.81 13.94 11.43
C VAL A 227 30.38 14.04 10.01
N SER A 228 31.58 13.47 9.80
CA SER A 228 32.19 13.39 8.47
C SER A 228 31.39 12.49 7.52
N ILE A 229 31.59 12.66 6.21
CA ILE A 229 30.95 11.84 5.17
C ILE A 229 31.23 10.35 5.36
N ASP A 230 32.48 9.97 5.66
CA ASP A 230 32.85 8.58 5.89
C ASP A 230 32.17 8.00 7.14
N ARG A 231 32.09 8.80 8.22
CA ARG A 231 31.38 8.39 9.43
C ARG A 231 29.89 8.25 9.16
N ALA A 232 29.27 9.19 8.45
CA ALA A 232 27.87 9.12 8.04
C ALA A 232 27.59 7.82 7.28
N ARG A 233 28.41 7.49 6.27
CA ARG A 233 28.29 6.23 5.50
C ARG A 233 28.40 4.99 6.39
N SER A 234 29.36 4.96 7.32
CA SER A 234 29.50 3.83 8.25
C SER A 234 28.26 3.63 9.12
N VAL A 235 27.75 4.70 9.72
CA VAL A 235 26.58 4.64 10.62
C VAL A 235 25.32 4.23 9.86
N VAL A 236 25.12 4.75 8.65
CA VAL A 236 23.96 4.38 7.81
C VAL A 236 24.05 2.92 7.37
N ARG A 237 25.24 2.44 7.00
CA ARG A 237 25.45 1.03 6.65
C ARG A 237 25.15 0.11 7.83
N ASP A 238 25.63 0.45 9.02
CA ASP A 238 25.39 -0.33 10.25
C ASP A 238 23.89 -0.36 10.61
N ALA A 239 23.19 0.77 10.46
CA ALA A 239 21.74 0.85 10.68
C ALA A 239 20.95 0.01 9.66
N ARG A 240 21.33 0.04 8.38
CA ARG A 240 20.68 -0.78 7.33
C ARG A 240 20.98 -2.26 7.49
N ALA A 241 22.19 -2.63 7.91
CA ALA A 241 22.53 -4.03 8.22
C ALA A 241 21.69 -4.56 9.39
N SER A 242 21.46 -3.72 10.42
CA SER A 242 20.59 -4.05 11.55
C SER A 242 19.13 -4.28 11.13
N ARG A 243 18.65 -3.54 10.12
CA ARG A 243 17.33 -3.76 9.49
C ARG A 243 17.28 -5.09 8.73
N ALA A 244 18.31 -5.40 7.94
CA ALA A 244 18.35 -6.60 7.09
C ALA A 244 18.50 -7.91 7.88
N ALA A 245 19.15 -7.87 9.05
CA ALA A 245 19.34 -9.03 9.92
C ALA A 245 18.03 -9.53 10.59
N ARG A 246 16.92 -8.79 10.44
CA ARG A 246 15.65 -9.18 11.06
C ARG A 246 14.99 -10.29 10.23
N PRO A 247 14.57 -11.41 10.85
CA PRO A 247 13.84 -12.45 10.13
C PRO A 247 12.58 -11.85 9.51
N PRO A 248 12.26 -12.17 8.24
CA PRO A 248 11.03 -11.70 7.62
C PRO A 248 9.87 -12.18 8.48
N THR A 249 9.10 -11.25 9.03
CA THR A 249 7.87 -11.56 9.76
C THR A 249 6.92 -12.27 8.79
N ALA A 250 6.21 -13.29 9.30
CA ALA A 250 5.52 -14.32 8.52
C ALA A 250 4.38 -13.85 7.57
N GLU A 251 4.17 -12.55 7.39
CA GLU A 251 3.14 -12.00 6.50
C GLU A 251 3.67 -11.65 5.09
N GLY A 252 4.96 -11.89 4.81
CA GLY A 252 5.56 -11.74 3.49
C GLY A 252 5.69 -13.03 2.66
N VAL A 253 5.11 -14.16 3.09
CA VAL A 253 5.17 -15.42 2.32
C VAL A 253 4.16 -15.40 1.17
N GLY A 254 4.38 -14.51 0.22
CA GLY A 254 3.93 -14.74 -1.15
C GLY A 254 4.77 -15.87 -1.71
N VAL A 255 4.21 -17.08 -1.79
CA VAL A 255 4.81 -18.30 -2.38
C VAL A 255 5.80 -17.93 -3.49
N GLY A 256 7.08 -18.09 -3.20
CA GLY A 256 8.17 -17.81 -4.12
C GLY A 256 8.06 -18.73 -5.32
N LEU A 257 7.79 -18.15 -6.48
CA LEU A 257 8.23 -18.71 -7.75
C LEU A 257 8.39 -17.62 -8.81
N ALA A 258 9.65 -17.49 -9.24
CA ALA A 258 10.28 -16.62 -10.25
C ALA A 258 10.40 -15.13 -9.89
N PRO A 259 11.63 -14.57 -9.84
CA PRO A 259 11.85 -13.12 -9.76
C PRO A 259 11.18 -12.42 -10.94
N ALA A 260 10.60 -11.25 -10.70
CA ALA A 260 10.26 -10.32 -11.78
C ALA A 260 11.50 -10.07 -12.66
N PRO A 261 11.35 -9.80 -13.97
CA PRO A 261 12.48 -9.74 -14.89
C PRO A 261 13.53 -8.72 -14.43
N ARG A 262 14.80 -9.15 -14.41
CA ARG A 262 16.03 -8.41 -14.02
C ARG A 262 16.16 -6.99 -14.62
N HIS A 263 15.36 -6.66 -15.62
CA HIS A 263 15.32 -5.35 -16.27
C HIS A 263 14.67 -4.28 -15.39
N ALA A 264 13.75 -4.65 -14.49
CA ALA A 264 13.19 -3.70 -13.53
C ALA A 264 14.21 -3.31 -12.44
N ASP A 265 15.10 -4.23 -12.07
CA ASP A 265 16.14 -3.97 -11.07
C ASP A 265 17.32 -3.21 -11.68
N ALA A 266 17.72 -3.53 -12.92
CA ALA A 266 18.72 -2.75 -13.66
C ALA A 266 18.25 -1.32 -14.01
N ALA A 267 16.95 -1.12 -14.29
CA ALA A 267 16.39 0.23 -14.50
C ALA A 267 16.25 1.02 -13.18
N ARG A 268 16.10 0.34 -12.04
CA ARG A 268 16.11 0.95 -10.70
C ARG A 268 17.53 1.39 -10.30
N GLU A 269 18.52 0.53 -10.53
CA GLU A 269 19.94 0.88 -10.34
C GLU A 269 20.36 2.02 -11.27
N ALA A 270 19.84 2.08 -12.49
CA ALA A 270 20.12 3.17 -13.43
C ALA A 270 19.39 4.50 -13.11
N GLY A 271 18.40 4.49 -12.20
CA GLY A 271 17.53 5.64 -11.90
C GLY A 271 17.71 6.25 -10.50
N SER A 272 18.31 5.50 -9.56
CA SER A 272 18.72 6.01 -8.26
C SER A 272 19.89 6.97 -8.45
N TYR A 273 19.80 8.14 -7.82
CA TYR A 273 20.96 9.01 -7.74
C TYR A 273 22.00 8.29 -6.91
N ASP A 274 23.12 7.97 -7.55
CA ASP A 274 24.30 7.52 -6.83
C ASP A 274 24.66 8.58 -5.79
N VAL A 275 24.49 8.23 -4.52
CA VAL A 275 24.84 9.07 -3.38
C VAL A 275 26.28 9.53 -3.50
N ASP A 276 27.16 8.69 -4.06
CA ASP A 276 28.57 9.03 -4.25
C ASP A 276 28.75 10.13 -5.30
N ALA A 277 27.96 10.12 -6.36
CA ALA A 277 27.91 11.21 -7.34
C ALA A 277 27.39 12.52 -6.74
N VAL A 278 26.36 12.47 -5.89
CA VAL A 278 25.83 13.66 -5.19
C VAL A 278 26.87 14.26 -4.24
N LEU A 279 27.56 13.41 -3.46
CA LEU A 279 28.62 13.84 -2.54
C LEU A 279 29.87 14.32 -3.29
N ALA A 280 30.21 13.72 -4.43
CA ALA A 280 31.25 14.22 -5.32
C ALA A 280 30.91 15.61 -5.85
N LEU A 281 29.68 15.81 -6.33
CA LEU A 281 29.18 17.10 -6.81
C LEU A 281 29.26 18.18 -5.73
N SER A 282 28.83 17.88 -4.50
CA SER A 282 28.95 18.80 -3.36
C SER A 282 30.39 19.23 -3.13
N ARG A 283 31.35 18.28 -3.15
CA ARG A 283 32.78 18.57 -2.96
C ARG A 283 33.35 19.42 -4.09
N THR A 284 33.00 19.13 -5.34
CA THR A 284 33.52 19.87 -6.50
C THR A 284 32.93 21.27 -6.63
N ALA A 285 31.65 21.43 -6.29
CA ALA A 285 30.93 22.69 -6.47
C ALA A 285 30.89 23.56 -5.20
N GLY A 286 31.34 23.05 -4.05
CA GLY A 286 31.36 23.78 -2.78
C GLY A 286 29.97 24.05 -2.18
N VAL A 287 28.96 23.27 -2.56
CA VAL A 287 27.57 23.45 -2.11
C VAL A 287 27.22 22.49 -0.96
N PRO A 288 26.26 22.84 -0.07
CA PRO A 288 25.92 22.01 1.08
C PRO A 288 25.44 20.60 0.71
N ALA A 289 26.16 19.57 1.16
CA ALA A 289 25.84 18.16 0.88
C ALA A 289 24.44 17.75 1.37
N VAL A 290 24.02 18.24 2.55
CA VAL A 290 22.72 17.92 3.15
C VAL A 290 21.55 18.37 2.26
N GLU A 291 21.64 19.58 1.68
CA GLU A 291 20.60 20.10 0.80
C GLU A 291 20.54 19.32 -0.52
N LEU A 292 21.69 19.01 -1.12
CA LEU A 292 21.74 18.19 -2.33
C LEU A 292 21.20 16.78 -2.10
N LEU A 293 21.52 16.16 -0.96
CA LEU A 293 21.01 14.83 -0.61
C LEU A 293 19.50 14.85 -0.42
N ARG A 294 18.95 15.80 0.34
CA ARG A 294 17.49 15.94 0.51
C ARG A 294 16.78 16.23 -0.83
N ALA A 295 17.37 17.09 -1.67
CA ALA A 295 16.86 17.35 -3.00
C ALA A 295 16.87 16.07 -3.87
N SER A 296 17.97 15.31 -3.87
CA SER A 296 18.06 14.04 -4.59
C SER A 296 17.04 13.01 -4.09
N ALA A 297 16.85 12.89 -2.77
CA ALA A 297 15.86 12.00 -2.17
C ALA A 297 14.43 12.41 -2.57
N SER A 298 14.12 13.71 -2.58
CA SER A 298 12.83 14.21 -3.04
C SER A 298 12.61 13.93 -4.54
N HIS A 299 13.67 14.03 -5.35
CA HIS A 299 13.61 13.73 -6.77
C HIS A 299 13.43 12.24 -7.04
N GLU A 300 14.06 11.36 -6.27
CA GLU A 300 13.82 9.91 -6.35
C GLU A 300 12.37 9.55 -6.01
N ARG A 301 11.82 10.15 -4.95
CA ARG A 301 10.39 9.98 -4.61
C ARG A 301 9.49 10.42 -5.75
N HIS A 302 9.79 11.57 -6.36
CA HIS A 302 9.03 12.07 -7.51
C HIS A 302 9.13 11.15 -8.73
N ARG A 303 10.34 10.67 -9.08
CA ARG A 303 10.56 9.70 -10.16
C ARG A 303 9.82 8.41 -9.90
N ALA A 304 9.93 7.85 -8.69
CA ALA A 304 9.23 6.63 -8.31
C ALA A 304 7.71 6.75 -8.47
N ARG A 305 7.14 7.93 -8.18
CA ARG A 305 5.72 8.22 -8.42
C ARG A 305 5.37 8.23 -9.92
N ILE A 306 6.17 8.90 -10.76
CA ILE A 306 5.98 8.91 -12.22
C ILE A 306 6.10 7.48 -12.77
N ASP A 307 7.14 6.75 -12.39
CA ASP A 307 7.37 5.37 -12.82
C ASP A 307 6.26 4.43 -12.35
N GLY A 308 5.71 4.66 -11.15
CA GLY A 308 4.49 4.02 -10.67
C GLY A 308 3.33 4.20 -11.64
N ARG A 309 3.02 5.45 -12.01
CA ARG A 309 1.93 5.77 -12.96
C ARG A 309 2.16 5.17 -14.34
N LEU A 310 3.39 5.23 -14.86
CA LEU A 310 3.73 4.62 -16.16
C LEU A 310 3.60 3.09 -16.12
N ARG A 311 4.00 2.45 -15.01
CA ARG A 311 3.80 1.01 -14.81
C ARG A 311 2.32 0.65 -14.81
N VAL A 312 1.46 1.44 -14.17
CA VAL A 312 -0.01 1.25 -14.22
C VAL A 312 -0.53 1.34 -15.64
N ALA A 313 -0.18 2.39 -16.38
CA ALA A 313 -0.64 2.57 -17.76
C ALA A 313 -0.24 1.37 -18.66
N ARG A 314 0.97 0.84 -18.49
CA ARG A 314 1.43 -0.38 -19.19
C ARG A 314 0.74 -1.65 -18.68
N LEU A 315 0.35 -1.71 -17.40
CA LEU A 315 -0.36 -2.86 -16.84
C LEU A 315 -1.77 -2.94 -17.43
N SER A 316 -2.45 -1.81 -17.58
CA SER A 316 -3.81 -1.75 -18.14
C SER A 316 -3.89 -2.42 -19.52
N SER A 317 -2.91 -2.19 -20.40
CA SER A 317 -2.86 -2.86 -21.71
C SER A 317 -2.49 -4.34 -21.58
N ARG A 318 -1.56 -4.70 -20.69
CA ARG A 318 -1.14 -6.10 -20.46
C ARG A 318 -2.22 -6.95 -19.79
N LEU A 319 -3.13 -6.35 -19.03
CA LEU A 319 -4.26 -7.07 -18.43
C LEU A 319 -5.24 -7.60 -19.47
N LEU A 320 -5.29 -7.02 -20.68
CA LEU A 320 -6.15 -7.50 -21.77
C LEU A 320 -5.68 -8.83 -22.36
N LEU A 321 -4.38 -9.13 -22.32
CA LEU A 321 -3.79 -10.36 -22.87
C LEU A 321 -4.31 -11.65 -22.18
N PRO A 322 -4.21 -11.82 -20.84
CA PRO A 322 -4.74 -13.00 -20.17
C PRO A 322 -6.27 -13.11 -20.33
N LEU A 323 -6.98 -11.98 -20.40
CA LEU A 323 -8.42 -11.98 -20.65
C LEU A 323 -8.77 -12.52 -22.04
N GLY A 324 -8.10 -12.03 -23.09
CA GLY A 324 -8.36 -12.51 -24.46
C GLY A 324 -7.94 -13.97 -24.66
N VAL A 325 -6.74 -14.33 -24.22
CA VAL A 325 -6.14 -15.65 -24.52
C VAL A 325 -6.66 -16.76 -23.62
N CYS A 326 -7.10 -16.46 -22.39
CA CYS A 326 -7.58 -17.50 -21.46
C CYS A 326 -9.09 -17.44 -21.23
N THR A 327 -9.72 -16.26 -21.15
CA THR A 327 -11.16 -16.20 -20.82
C THR A 327 -12.03 -16.60 -22.01
N LEU A 328 -11.66 -16.22 -23.24
CA LEU A 328 -12.43 -16.55 -24.44
C LEU A 328 -12.45 -18.06 -24.72
N PRO A 329 -11.30 -18.79 -24.71
CA PRO A 329 -11.34 -20.24 -24.90
C PRO A 329 -11.97 -20.97 -23.72
N ALA A 330 -11.82 -20.46 -22.48
CA ALA A 330 -12.50 -21.03 -21.33
C ALA A 330 -14.03 -20.92 -21.44
N PHE A 331 -14.55 -19.79 -21.89
CA PHE A 331 -15.98 -19.61 -22.16
C PHE A 331 -16.47 -20.57 -23.25
N LEU A 332 -15.68 -20.77 -24.31
CA LEU A 332 -16.03 -21.66 -25.41
C LEU A 332 -16.05 -23.14 -24.96
N LEU A 333 -15.07 -23.54 -24.15
CA LEU A 333 -14.98 -24.90 -23.57
C LEU A 333 -16.06 -25.19 -22.51
N LEU A 334 -16.40 -24.21 -21.66
CA LEU A 334 -17.34 -24.41 -20.55
C LEU A 334 -18.80 -24.14 -20.94
N GLY A 335 -19.04 -23.23 -21.89
CA GLY A 335 -20.38 -22.84 -22.32
C GLY A 335 -20.81 -23.52 -23.62
N VAL A 336 -20.04 -23.34 -24.69
CA VAL A 336 -20.47 -23.70 -26.06
C VAL A 336 -20.28 -25.19 -26.34
N ALA A 337 -19.12 -25.76 -25.99
CA ALA A 337 -18.79 -27.15 -26.29
C ALA A 337 -19.78 -28.17 -25.66
N PRO A 338 -20.19 -28.05 -24.39
CA PRO A 338 -21.14 -28.98 -23.78
C PRO A 338 -22.53 -28.87 -24.40
N MET A 339 -22.99 -27.67 -24.75
CA MET A 339 -24.25 -27.47 -25.46
C MET A 339 -24.24 -28.16 -26.82
N MET A 340 -23.17 -28.00 -27.61
CA MET A 340 -23.02 -28.70 -28.89
C MET A 340 -23.02 -30.22 -28.71
N LEU A 341 -22.30 -30.75 -27.72
CA LEU A 341 -22.28 -32.19 -27.42
C LEU A 341 -23.66 -32.73 -27.03
N SER A 342 -24.41 -31.98 -26.22
CA SER A 342 -25.77 -32.33 -25.81
C SER A 342 -26.71 -32.40 -27.02
N VAL A 343 -26.69 -31.39 -27.89
CA VAL A 343 -27.49 -31.36 -29.14
C VAL A 343 -27.11 -32.49 -30.10
N MET A 344 -25.81 -32.80 -30.25
CA MET A 344 -25.39 -33.91 -31.10
C MET A 344 -25.87 -35.26 -30.57
N SER A 345 -25.86 -35.45 -29.24
CA SER A 345 -26.32 -36.69 -28.61
C SER A 345 -27.83 -36.91 -28.77
N THR A 346 -28.63 -35.84 -28.78
CA THR A 346 -30.09 -35.96 -28.96
C THR A 346 -30.45 -36.26 -30.42
N MET A 347 -29.67 -35.77 -31.39
CA MET A 347 -29.85 -36.08 -32.81
C MET A 347 -29.42 -37.51 -33.16
N SER A 348 -28.33 -38.04 -32.59
CA SER A 348 -27.90 -39.42 -32.87
C SER A 348 -28.83 -40.50 -32.30
N VAL A 349 -29.69 -40.14 -31.34
CA VAL A 349 -30.71 -41.04 -30.77
C VAL A 349 -32.01 -41.04 -31.61
N SER A 350 -32.16 -40.09 -32.53
CA SER A 350 -33.39 -39.90 -33.33
C SER A 350 -33.28 -40.39 -34.79
N LEU A 351 -32.14 -40.96 -35.17
CA LEU A 351 -31.83 -41.55 -36.49
C LEU A 351 -31.74 -43.07 -36.37
#